data_AF-A0A397T1I0-F1
#
_entry.id   AF-A0A397T1I0-F1
#
_cell.length_a   1.000
_cell.length_b   1.000
_cell.length_c   1.000
_cell.angle_alpha   90.00
_cell.angle_beta   90.00
_cell.angle_gamma   90.00
#
_symmetry.space_group_name_H-M   'P 1'
#
loop_
_entity.id
_entity.type
_entity.pdbx_description
1 polymer ?
#
loop_
_entity_poly.entity_id
_entity_poly.type
_entity_poly.pdbx_seq_one_letter_code
_entity_poly.pdbx_strand_id
1 'polypeptide(L)'
;MQSEIDGLSETDSLKQYISELKAENDKIMAKNFELKARVAKLEDKQLQTQLNQFPHSIKIDTWRCFTSRKYLLSLEQTSSIHSEVEDLLNKVVENYIKQKERQKMKPITTDCKNLLRKENEKLCISKQVLEKKIEELLDLQEQYKSREVAMTRSLKESSGKVTQLSDLVAIFKSIIPDTKKAIASAKKSIDMLENKCQNLEDIISAKDRKIIILIDQILSKTEHNNVTIELEIYSSTHERKLWVKRCSESEHDLEMRKKYTFCLTQWF
;
A
#
# COMPACT_ATOMS: atom_id res chain seq x y z
N MET A 1 -34.39 -70.40 -30.84
CA MET A 1 -33.49 -71.23 -30.03
C MET A 1 -32.32 -70.33 -29.66
N GLN A 2 -32.20 -69.84 -28.42
CA GLN A 2 -30.94 -69.43 -27.75
C GLN A 2 -31.14 -68.77 -26.35
N SER A 3 -32.17 -69.13 -25.57
CA SER A 3 -32.39 -68.53 -24.23
C SER A 3 -32.37 -69.53 -23.07
N GLU A 4 -31.91 -70.76 -23.30
CA GLU A 4 -31.82 -71.82 -22.26
C GLU A 4 -30.38 -72.12 -21.78
N ILE A 5 -29.36 -71.43 -22.31
CA ILE A 5 -27.95 -71.74 -21.99
C ILE A 5 -27.38 -70.85 -20.86
N ASP A 6 -27.91 -69.64 -20.64
CA ASP A 6 -27.37 -68.74 -19.61
C ASP A 6 -27.85 -69.06 -18.18
N GLY A 7 -28.98 -69.78 -18.02
CA GLY A 7 -29.52 -70.14 -16.70
C GLY A 7 -28.74 -71.23 -15.96
N LEU A 8 -27.98 -72.08 -16.67
CA LEU A 8 -27.16 -73.14 -16.06
C LEU A 8 -25.88 -72.59 -15.41
N SER A 9 -25.26 -71.58 -16.04
CA SER A 9 -24.02 -70.94 -15.57
C SER A 9 -24.18 -70.24 -14.21
N GLU A 10 -25.30 -69.55 -13.98
CA GLU A 10 -25.59 -68.90 -12.70
C GLU A 10 -25.88 -69.91 -11.59
N THR A 11 -26.58 -71.00 -11.90
CA THR A 11 -26.89 -72.04 -10.89
C THR A 11 -25.65 -72.79 -10.42
N ASP A 12 -24.68 -73.03 -11.29
CA ASP A 12 -23.43 -73.68 -10.93
C ASP A 12 -22.51 -72.74 -10.15
N SER A 13 -22.49 -71.45 -10.50
CA SER A 13 -21.79 -70.40 -9.75
C SER A 13 -22.34 -70.24 -8.32
N LEU A 14 -23.67 -70.28 -8.17
CA LEU A 14 -24.33 -70.22 -6.85
C LEU A 14 -24.05 -71.47 -6.01
N LYS A 15 -24.05 -72.66 -6.60
CA LYS A 15 -23.70 -73.90 -5.90
C LYS A 15 -22.25 -73.89 -5.42
N GLN A 16 -21.34 -73.37 -6.24
CA GLN A 16 -19.95 -73.19 -5.84
C GLN A 16 -19.84 -72.23 -4.66
N TYR A 17 -20.49 -71.07 -4.74
CA TYR A 17 -20.49 -70.07 -3.65
C TYR A 17 -21.09 -70.61 -2.35
N ILE A 18 -22.20 -71.37 -2.42
CA ILE A 18 -22.81 -72.03 -1.25
C ILE A 18 -21.85 -73.07 -0.64
N SER A 19 -21.12 -73.81 -1.47
CA SER A 19 -20.15 -74.81 -1.00
C SER A 19 -18.96 -74.14 -0.30
N GLU A 20 -18.47 -73.03 -0.84
CA GLU A 20 -17.41 -72.21 -0.24
C GLU A 20 -17.86 -71.59 1.09
N LEU A 21 -19.07 -71.02 1.16
CA LEU A 21 -19.64 -70.50 2.40
C LEU A 21 -19.80 -71.58 3.47
N LYS A 22 -20.22 -72.78 3.08
CA LYS A 22 -20.38 -73.90 4.02
C LYS A 22 -19.02 -74.32 4.60
N ALA A 23 -18.00 -74.46 3.74
CA ALA A 23 -16.65 -74.80 4.17
C ALA A 23 -16.05 -73.73 5.12
N GLU A 24 -16.26 -72.44 4.81
CA GLU A 24 -15.76 -71.36 5.67
C GLU A 24 -16.53 -71.32 7.00
N ASN A 25 -17.83 -71.63 7.02
CA ASN A 25 -18.61 -71.70 8.25
C ASN A 25 -18.17 -72.86 9.17
N ASP A 26 -17.86 -74.02 8.61
CA ASP A 26 -17.31 -75.16 9.37
C ASP A 26 -15.95 -74.82 9.99
N LYS A 27 -15.11 -74.08 9.25
CA LYS A 27 -13.82 -73.56 9.73
C LYS A 27 -13.98 -72.53 10.85
N ILE A 28 -14.97 -71.64 10.75
CA ILE A 28 -15.33 -70.69 11.80
C ILE A 28 -15.81 -71.42 13.05
N MET A 29 -16.67 -72.43 12.91
CA MET A 29 -17.12 -73.24 14.05
C MET A 29 -15.95 -73.90 14.77
N ALA A 30 -15.03 -74.56 14.03
CA ALA A 30 -13.86 -75.20 14.62
C ALA A 30 -12.98 -74.19 15.40
N LYS A 31 -12.74 -73.01 14.82
CA LYS A 31 -11.97 -71.95 15.47
C LYS A 31 -12.68 -71.40 16.73
N ASN A 32 -14.00 -71.31 16.72
CA ASN A 32 -14.78 -70.90 17.88
C ASN A 32 -14.70 -71.91 19.03
N PHE A 33 -14.74 -73.22 18.74
CA PHE A 33 -14.52 -74.24 19.76
C PHE A 33 -13.12 -74.13 20.38
N GLU A 34 -12.10 -73.90 19.56
CA GLU A 34 -10.73 -73.70 20.05
C GLU A 34 -10.60 -72.44 20.91
N LEU A 35 -11.18 -71.32 20.48
CA LEU A 35 -11.18 -70.07 21.25
C LEU A 35 -11.89 -70.24 22.59
N LYS A 36 -13.04 -70.91 22.61
CA LYS A 36 -13.78 -71.20 23.85
C LYS A 36 -12.94 -72.02 24.83
N ALA A 37 -12.21 -73.02 24.34
CA ALA A 37 -11.28 -73.80 25.16
C ALA A 37 -10.10 -72.97 25.68
N ARG A 38 -9.59 -72.01 24.89
CA ARG A 38 -8.52 -71.10 25.32
C ARG A 38 -9.00 -70.08 26.36
N VAL A 39 -10.23 -69.57 26.22
CA VAL A 39 -10.86 -68.67 27.21
C VAL A 39 -11.01 -69.37 28.56
N ALA A 40 -11.58 -70.59 28.58
CA ALA A 40 -11.70 -71.37 29.82
C ALA A 40 -10.35 -71.57 30.52
N LYS A 41 -9.30 -71.90 29.75
CA LYS A 41 -7.93 -72.04 30.30
C LYS A 41 -7.33 -70.73 30.83
N LEU A 42 -7.72 -69.58 30.27
CA LEU A 42 -7.27 -68.27 30.75
C LEU A 42 -8.01 -67.86 32.02
N GLU A 43 -9.32 -68.11 32.09
CA GLU A 43 -10.14 -67.90 33.28
C GLU A 43 -9.63 -68.73 34.46
N ASP A 44 -9.32 -70.01 34.25
CA ASP A 44 -8.74 -70.89 35.27
C ASP A 44 -7.39 -70.34 35.81
N LYS A 45 -6.52 -69.87 34.90
CA LYS A 45 -5.24 -69.25 35.28
C LYS A 45 -5.43 -67.94 36.05
N GLN A 46 -6.43 -67.15 35.67
CA GLN A 46 -6.74 -65.89 36.33
C GLN A 46 -7.28 -66.14 37.75
N LEU A 47 -8.20 -67.08 37.91
CA LEU A 47 -8.72 -67.50 39.22
C LEU A 47 -7.59 -68.03 40.11
N GLN A 48 -6.69 -68.85 39.56
CA GLN A 48 -5.52 -69.35 40.31
C GLN A 48 -4.59 -68.21 40.77
N THR A 49 -4.39 -67.20 39.91
CA THR A 49 -3.53 -66.04 40.23
C THR A 49 -4.16 -65.17 41.32
N GLN A 50 -5.46 -64.92 41.24
CA GLN A 50 -6.20 -64.20 42.28
C GLN A 50 -6.20 -64.97 43.60
N LEU A 51 -6.41 -66.29 43.54
CA LEU A 51 -6.29 -67.14 44.72
C LEU A 51 -4.90 -66.97 45.34
N ASN A 52 -3.83 -67.00 44.54
CA ASN A 52 -2.46 -66.84 45.02
C ASN A 52 -2.19 -65.49 45.71
N GLN A 53 -2.90 -64.41 45.36
CA GLN A 53 -2.76 -63.08 45.99
C GLN A 53 -3.34 -62.99 47.41
N PHE A 54 -4.23 -63.90 47.82
CA PHE A 54 -4.78 -63.86 49.18
C PHE A 54 -3.73 -64.30 50.23
N PRO A 55 -3.67 -63.60 51.39
CA PRO A 55 -2.83 -63.99 52.53
C PRO A 55 -3.03 -65.45 52.94
N HIS A 56 -1.95 -66.12 53.35
CA HIS A 56 -1.97 -67.56 53.67
C HIS A 56 -2.91 -67.88 54.85
N SER A 57 -3.06 -66.97 55.81
CA SER A 57 -4.00 -67.10 56.93
C SER A 57 -5.45 -67.18 56.48
N ILE A 58 -5.86 -66.32 55.52
CA ILE A 58 -7.22 -66.31 54.99
C ILE A 58 -7.51 -67.60 54.22
N LYS A 59 -6.55 -68.10 53.42
CA LYS A 59 -6.70 -69.38 52.72
C LYS A 59 -6.92 -70.55 53.68
N ILE A 60 -6.14 -70.59 54.75
CA ILE A 60 -6.22 -71.64 55.78
C ILE A 60 -7.53 -71.53 56.56
N ASP A 61 -7.97 -70.33 56.94
CA ASP A 61 -9.23 -70.14 57.66
C ASP A 61 -10.44 -70.50 56.81
N THR A 62 -10.47 -70.10 55.53
CA THR A 62 -11.55 -70.50 54.62
C THR A 62 -11.56 -72.03 54.41
N TRP A 63 -10.41 -72.65 54.19
CA TRP A 63 -10.30 -74.11 54.06
C TRP A 63 -10.71 -74.85 55.33
N ARG A 64 -10.32 -74.31 56.50
CA ARG A 64 -10.72 -74.81 57.82
C ARG A 64 -12.22 -74.66 58.02
N CYS A 65 -12.85 -73.57 57.61
CA CYS A 65 -14.32 -73.41 57.66
C CYS A 65 -15.05 -74.44 56.78
N PHE A 66 -14.50 -74.81 55.62
CA PHE A 66 -15.08 -75.84 54.76
C PHE A 66 -14.93 -77.25 55.33
N THR A 67 -13.82 -77.55 56.01
CA THR A 67 -13.49 -78.91 56.49
C THR A 67 -13.86 -79.17 57.95
N SER A 68 -14.06 -78.13 58.77
CA SER A 68 -14.35 -78.25 60.22
C SER A 68 -15.83 -78.26 60.56
N ARG A 69 -16.75 -78.23 59.57
CA ARG A 69 -18.16 -78.45 59.86
C ARG A 69 -18.33 -79.90 60.34
N LYS A 70 -18.59 -80.03 61.65
CA LYS A 70 -18.73 -81.28 62.42
C LYS A 70 -19.90 -82.18 61.96
N TYR A 71 -20.60 -81.80 60.90
CA TYR A 71 -21.64 -82.57 60.22
C TYR A 71 -21.45 -82.39 58.72
N LEU A 72 -21.31 -83.49 57.98
CA LEU A 72 -21.41 -83.52 56.53
C LEU A 72 -22.85 -83.08 56.19
N LEU A 73 -23.02 -81.80 55.85
CA LEU A 73 -24.33 -81.26 55.49
C LEU A 73 -24.79 -81.89 54.17
N SER A 74 -26.06 -82.27 54.08
CA SER A 74 -26.64 -82.72 52.81
C SER A 74 -26.61 -81.57 51.79
N LEU A 75 -26.52 -81.94 50.50
CA LEU A 75 -26.43 -81.05 49.34
C LEU A 75 -27.46 -79.89 49.36
N GLU A 76 -28.63 -80.09 49.96
CA GLU A 76 -29.69 -79.10 50.06
C GLU A 76 -29.41 -77.98 51.08
N GLN A 77 -28.69 -78.24 52.18
CA GLN A 77 -28.43 -77.23 53.21
C GLN A 77 -27.20 -76.36 52.90
N THR A 78 -26.27 -76.84 52.08
CA THR A 78 -25.12 -76.07 51.59
C THR A 78 -25.50 -74.99 50.59
N SER A 79 -26.54 -75.22 49.78
CA SER A 79 -27.03 -74.24 48.80
C SER A 79 -27.66 -73.02 49.46
N SER A 80 -28.31 -73.20 50.63
CA SER A 80 -28.96 -72.10 51.36
C SER A 80 -27.97 -71.20 52.11
N ILE A 81 -26.85 -71.72 52.61
CA ILE A 81 -25.85 -70.93 53.34
C ILE A 81 -24.87 -70.23 52.39
N HIS A 82 -24.73 -70.73 51.15
CA HIS A 82 -23.85 -70.12 50.15
C HIS A 82 -24.31 -68.70 49.78
N SER A 83 -25.62 -68.50 49.60
CA SER A 83 -26.18 -67.19 49.21
C SER A 83 -25.95 -66.11 50.27
N GLU A 84 -26.14 -66.40 51.55
CA GLU A 84 -26.03 -65.40 52.62
C GLU A 84 -24.58 -64.95 52.84
N VAL A 85 -23.62 -65.89 52.75
CA VAL A 85 -22.18 -65.58 52.83
C VAL A 85 -21.73 -64.82 51.58
N GLU A 86 -22.25 -65.16 50.42
CA GLU A 86 -21.99 -64.47 49.15
C GLU A 86 -22.54 -63.04 49.15
N ASP A 87 -23.73 -62.81 49.70
CA ASP A 87 -24.31 -61.47 49.85
C ASP A 87 -23.52 -60.59 50.82
N LEU A 88 -23.08 -61.14 51.96
CA LEU A 88 -22.22 -60.43 52.92
C LEU A 88 -20.86 -60.08 52.30
N LEU A 89 -20.26 -61.03 51.57
CA LEU A 89 -18.98 -60.80 50.90
C LEU A 89 -19.12 -59.75 49.79
N ASN A 90 -20.16 -59.85 48.96
CA ASN A 90 -20.47 -58.88 47.91
C ASN A 90 -20.70 -57.48 48.51
N LYS A 91 -21.40 -57.38 49.64
CA LYS A 91 -21.63 -56.11 50.34
C LYS A 91 -20.34 -55.50 50.89
N VAL A 92 -19.45 -56.31 51.45
CA VAL A 92 -18.14 -55.85 51.95
C VAL A 92 -17.24 -55.42 50.80
N VAL A 93 -17.21 -56.19 49.70
CA VAL A 93 -16.46 -55.87 48.48
C VAL A 93 -16.99 -54.59 47.84
N GLU A 94 -18.30 -54.42 47.69
CA GLU A 94 -18.91 -53.18 47.20
C GLU A 94 -18.54 -51.98 48.05
N ASN A 95 -18.60 -52.11 49.38
CA ASN A 95 -18.25 -51.02 50.29
C ASN A 95 -16.77 -50.63 50.17
N TYR A 96 -15.88 -51.61 50.06
CA TYR A 96 -14.46 -51.37 49.83
C TYR A 96 -14.19 -50.69 48.48
N ILE A 97 -14.88 -51.10 47.41
CA ILE A 97 -14.81 -50.46 46.08
C ILE A 97 -15.30 -49.02 46.17
N LYS A 98 -16.48 -48.77 46.76
CA LYS A 98 -17.04 -47.42 46.96
C LYS A 98 -16.10 -46.52 47.77
N GLN A 99 -15.43 -47.06 48.78
CA GLN A 99 -14.44 -46.33 49.57
C GLN A 99 -13.17 -46.00 48.78
N LYS A 100 -12.66 -46.96 47.99
CA LYS A 100 -11.50 -46.73 47.11
C LYS A 100 -11.80 -45.76 45.97
N GLU A 101 -13.00 -45.80 45.39
CA GLU A 101 -13.52 -44.82 44.42
C GLU A 101 -13.53 -43.42 45.03
N ARG A 102 -14.07 -43.25 46.26
CA ARG A 102 -14.06 -41.97 46.99
C ARG A 102 -12.64 -41.47 47.30
N GLN A 103 -11.69 -42.37 47.60
CA GLN A 103 -10.29 -42.02 47.83
C GLN A 103 -9.52 -41.71 46.53
N LYS A 104 -9.85 -42.38 45.41
CA LYS A 104 -9.32 -42.09 44.07
C LYS A 104 -9.85 -40.75 43.54
N MET A 105 -11.07 -40.36 43.91
CA MET A 105 -11.60 -39.02 43.74
C MET A 105 -11.07 -38.01 44.78
N LYS A 106 -9.79 -38.09 45.17
CA LYS A 106 -9.11 -36.87 45.64
C LYS A 106 -9.27 -35.80 44.57
N PRO A 107 -9.47 -34.52 44.92
CA PRO A 107 -9.78 -33.48 43.95
C PRO A 107 -8.55 -33.14 43.11
N ILE A 108 -8.25 -33.97 42.12
CA ILE A 108 -7.42 -33.61 40.95
C ILE A 108 -8.12 -32.46 40.17
N THR A 109 -9.37 -32.17 40.50
CA THR A 109 -10.19 -31.09 39.95
C THR A 109 -9.81 -29.68 40.39
N THR A 110 -9.20 -29.44 41.56
CA THR A 110 -8.94 -28.05 42.01
C THR A 110 -7.71 -27.42 41.36
N ASP A 111 -6.58 -28.15 41.26
CA ASP A 111 -5.36 -27.62 40.64
C ASP A 111 -5.52 -27.46 39.12
N CYS A 112 -6.12 -28.46 38.44
CA CYS A 112 -6.46 -28.33 37.03
C CYS A 112 -7.43 -27.18 36.77
N LYS A 113 -8.45 -26.98 37.62
CA LYS A 113 -9.41 -25.87 37.47
C LYS A 113 -8.76 -24.50 37.67
N ASN A 114 -7.84 -24.38 38.63
CA ASN A 114 -7.10 -23.14 38.85
C ASN A 114 -6.13 -22.83 37.70
N LEU A 115 -5.46 -23.85 37.15
CA LEU A 115 -4.61 -23.70 35.96
C LEU A 115 -5.42 -23.25 34.74
N LEU A 116 -6.55 -23.91 34.45
CA LEU A 116 -7.45 -23.54 33.37
C LEU A 116 -7.98 -22.10 33.52
N ARG A 117 -8.29 -21.67 34.75
CA ARG A 117 -8.72 -20.30 35.01
C ARG A 117 -7.63 -19.28 34.66
N LYS A 118 -6.39 -19.53 35.11
CA LYS A 118 -5.24 -18.66 34.80
C LYS A 118 -4.93 -18.63 33.31
N GLU A 119 -5.04 -19.76 32.62
CA GLU A 119 -4.84 -19.83 31.18
C GLU A 119 -5.93 -19.05 30.43
N ASN A 120 -7.20 -19.18 30.82
CA ASN A 120 -8.29 -18.41 30.26
C ASN A 120 -8.15 -16.89 30.49
N GLU A 121 -7.68 -16.48 31.66
CA GLU A 121 -7.36 -15.07 31.93
C GLU A 121 -6.26 -14.55 30.99
N LYS A 122 -5.19 -15.32 30.79
CA LYS A 122 -4.12 -14.97 29.84
C LYS A 122 -4.63 -14.92 28.39
N LEU A 123 -5.49 -15.84 28.00
CA LEU A 123 -6.12 -15.85 26.68
C LEU A 123 -7.04 -14.65 26.48
N CYS A 124 -7.80 -14.25 27.51
CA CYS A 124 -8.66 -13.07 27.48
C CYS A 124 -7.85 -11.80 27.24
N ILE A 125 -6.74 -11.62 27.98
CA ILE A 125 -5.83 -10.47 27.80
C ILE A 125 -5.22 -10.49 26.40
N SER A 126 -4.72 -11.65 25.95
CA SER A 126 -4.14 -11.80 24.61
C SER A 126 -5.14 -11.47 23.50
N LYS A 127 -6.40 -11.90 23.65
CA LYS A 127 -7.49 -11.62 22.73
C LYS A 127 -7.75 -10.11 22.61
N GLN A 128 -7.87 -9.40 23.74
CA GLN A 128 -8.08 -7.95 23.74
C GLN A 128 -6.92 -7.20 23.07
N VAL A 129 -5.67 -7.62 23.33
CA VAL A 129 -4.49 -7.02 22.68
C VAL A 129 -4.51 -7.24 21.17
N LEU A 130 -4.94 -8.42 20.71
CA LEU A 130 -5.08 -8.71 19.28
C LEU A 130 -6.22 -7.92 18.64
N GLU A 131 -7.37 -7.81 19.30
CA GLU A 131 -8.51 -6.99 18.85
C GLU A 131 -8.09 -5.54 18.65
N LYS A 132 -7.35 -4.96 19.61
CA LYS A 132 -6.81 -3.60 19.48
C LYS A 132 -5.86 -3.46 18.28
N LYS A 133 -4.98 -4.43 18.04
CA LYS A 133 -4.10 -4.42 16.86
C LYS A 133 -4.87 -4.54 15.55
N ILE A 134 -5.97 -5.30 15.53
CA ILE A 134 -6.84 -5.40 14.36
C ILE A 134 -7.49 -4.04 14.06
N GLU A 135 -7.99 -3.36 15.09
CA GLU A 135 -8.56 -2.00 14.95
C GLU A 135 -7.52 -1.01 14.39
N GLU A 136 -6.31 -0.98 14.96
CA GLU A 136 -5.22 -0.12 14.49
C GLU A 136 -4.84 -0.41 13.02
N LEU A 137 -4.88 -1.68 12.60
CA LEU A 137 -4.62 -2.06 11.20
C LEU A 137 -5.76 -1.65 10.25
N LEU A 138 -7.01 -1.68 10.71
CA LEU A 138 -8.16 -1.21 9.93
C LEU A 138 -8.10 0.30 9.70
N ASP A 139 -7.80 1.07 10.76
CA ASP A 139 -7.60 2.52 10.67
C ASP A 139 -6.48 2.87 9.68
N LEU A 140 -5.34 2.17 9.77
CA LEU A 140 -4.24 2.34 8.83
C LEU A 140 -4.68 2.02 7.40
N GLN A 141 -5.43 0.94 7.18
CA GLN A 141 -5.93 0.58 5.86
C GLN A 141 -6.85 1.66 5.28
N GLU A 142 -7.72 2.26 6.09
CA GLU A 142 -8.61 3.34 5.66
C GLU A 142 -7.83 4.62 5.33
N GLN A 143 -6.79 4.94 6.11
CA GLN A 143 -5.87 6.04 5.78
C GLN A 143 -5.14 5.81 4.46
N TYR A 144 -4.63 4.59 4.21
CA TYR A 144 -3.97 4.25 2.96
C TYR A 144 -4.92 4.38 1.76
N LYS A 145 -6.16 3.89 1.87
CA LYS A 145 -7.20 4.06 0.83
C LYS A 145 -7.51 5.53 0.58
N SER A 146 -7.66 6.32 1.64
CA SER A 146 -7.92 7.75 1.52
C SER A 146 -6.77 8.49 0.82
N ARG A 147 -5.52 8.13 1.16
CA ARG A 147 -4.32 8.70 0.55
C ARG A 147 -4.17 8.30 -0.92
N GLU A 148 -4.48 7.06 -1.27
CA GLU A 148 -4.48 6.57 -2.65
C GLU A 148 -5.49 7.35 -3.52
N VAL A 149 -6.71 7.57 -3.01
CA VAL A 149 -7.73 8.38 -3.68
C VAL A 149 -7.29 9.85 -3.84
N ALA A 150 -6.63 10.43 -2.83
CA ALA A 150 -6.09 11.78 -2.94
C ALA A 150 -4.98 11.86 -4.01
N MET A 151 -4.08 10.88 -4.04
CA MET A 151 -2.98 10.81 -4.99
C MET A 151 -3.48 10.67 -6.43
N THR A 152 -4.43 9.75 -6.67
CA THR A 152 -5.03 9.56 -7.99
C THR A 152 -5.76 10.80 -8.51
N ARG A 153 -6.47 11.53 -7.65
CA ARG A 153 -7.10 12.82 -8.02
C ARG A 153 -6.06 13.86 -8.42
N SER A 154 -4.99 14.02 -7.62
CA SER A 154 -3.92 14.98 -7.91
C SER A 154 -3.17 14.65 -9.21
N LEU A 155 -2.97 13.36 -9.49
CA LEU A 155 -2.35 12.88 -10.73
C LEU A 155 -3.23 13.18 -11.95
N LYS A 156 -4.56 13.00 -11.83
CA LYS A 156 -5.49 13.35 -12.90
C LYS A 156 -5.49 14.86 -13.19
N GLU A 157 -5.44 15.68 -12.13
CA GLU A 157 -5.36 17.13 -12.27
C GLU A 157 -4.05 17.58 -12.95
N SER A 158 -2.90 17.04 -12.52
CA SER A 158 -1.61 17.36 -13.12
C SER A 158 -1.52 16.90 -14.57
N SER A 159 -2.08 15.73 -14.90
CA SER A 159 -2.20 15.26 -16.28
C SER A 159 -2.99 16.26 -17.14
N GLY A 160 -4.11 16.80 -16.65
CA GLY A 160 -4.86 17.84 -17.35
C GLY A 160 -4.08 19.16 -17.54
N LYS A 161 -3.26 19.55 -16.56
CA LYS A 161 -2.36 20.71 -16.72
C LYS A 161 -1.28 20.46 -17.77
N VAL A 162 -0.74 19.25 -17.82
CA VAL A 162 0.26 18.86 -18.83
C VAL A 162 -0.33 18.89 -20.24
N THR A 163 -1.58 18.45 -20.44
CA THR A 163 -2.22 18.54 -21.76
C THR A 163 -2.43 20.00 -22.17
N GLN A 164 -2.89 20.86 -21.26
CA GLN A 164 -3.02 22.30 -21.53
C GLN A 164 -1.68 22.96 -21.91
N LEU A 165 -0.60 22.62 -21.20
CA LEU A 165 0.75 23.11 -21.51
C LEU A 165 1.21 22.60 -22.88
N SER A 166 0.91 21.34 -23.23
CA SER A 166 1.23 20.78 -24.54
C SER A 166 0.52 21.52 -25.67
N ASP A 167 -0.76 21.85 -25.50
CA ASP A 167 -1.54 22.63 -26.48
C ASP A 167 -0.97 24.03 -26.65
N LEU A 168 -0.61 24.69 -25.54
CA LEU A 168 0.02 26.01 -25.57
C LEU A 168 1.38 25.97 -26.29
N VAL A 169 2.18 24.94 -26.05
CA VAL A 169 3.45 24.73 -26.76
C VAL A 169 3.22 24.53 -28.26
N ALA A 170 2.16 23.83 -28.67
CA ALA A 170 1.80 23.66 -30.07
C ALA A 170 1.43 25.01 -30.72
N ILE A 171 0.65 25.84 -30.02
CA ILE A 171 0.30 27.21 -30.46
C ILE A 171 1.57 28.06 -30.61
N PHE A 172 2.49 28.04 -29.64
CA PHE A 172 3.74 28.78 -29.78
C PHE A 172 4.59 28.28 -30.95
N LYS A 173 4.67 26.97 -31.17
CA LYS A 173 5.38 26.40 -32.33
C LYS A 173 4.82 26.90 -33.67
N SER A 174 3.51 27.16 -33.79
CA SER A 174 2.93 27.70 -35.01
C SER A 174 3.16 29.21 -35.16
N ILE A 175 3.23 29.98 -34.07
CA ILE A 175 3.40 31.45 -34.10
C ILE A 175 4.86 31.87 -34.32
N ILE A 176 5.82 31.09 -33.79
CA ILE A 176 7.25 31.41 -33.86
C ILE A 176 7.75 31.64 -35.30
N PRO A 177 7.44 30.80 -36.30
CA PRO A 177 7.88 30.99 -37.68
C PRO A 177 7.41 32.31 -38.29
N ASP A 178 6.14 32.65 -38.13
CA ASP A 178 5.57 33.88 -38.67
C ASP A 178 6.20 35.11 -38.02
N THR A 179 6.40 35.06 -36.70
CA THR A 179 7.07 36.13 -35.95
C THR A 179 8.52 36.29 -36.42
N LYS A 180 9.25 35.18 -36.62
CA LYS A 180 10.61 35.21 -37.17
C LYS A 180 10.65 35.85 -38.56
N LYS A 181 9.68 35.52 -39.43
CA LYS A 181 9.57 36.11 -40.77
C LYS A 181 9.29 37.61 -40.72
N ALA A 182 8.39 38.05 -39.83
CA ALA A 182 8.11 39.46 -39.63
C ALA A 182 9.35 40.23 -39.13
N ILE A 183 10.09 39.68 -38.17
CA ILE A 183 11.35 40.25 -37.66
C ILE A 183 12.39 40.38 -38.78
N ALA A 184 12.57 39.33 -39.60
CA ALA A 184 13.51 39.38 -40.72
C ALA A 184 13.14 40.46 -41.75
N SER A 185 11.84 40.62 -42.02
CA SER A 185 11.33 41.68 -42.91
C SER A 185 11.56 43.08 -42.33
N ALA A 186 11.31 43.26 -41.03
CA ALA A 186 11.55 44.53 -40.34
C ALA A 186 13.04 44.90 -40.35
N LYS A 187 13.92 43.92 -40.08
CA LYS A 187 15.39 44.12 -40.13
C LYS A 187 15.85 44.63 -41.49
N LYS A 188 15.40 44.00 -42.58
CA LYS A 188 15.73 44.46 -43.95
C LYS A 188 15.28 45.91 -44.21
N SER A 189 14.12 46.29 -43.67
CA SER A 189 13.58 47.65 -43.84
C SER A 189 14.39 48.68 -43.03
N ILE A 190 14.84 48.31 -41.83
CA ILE A 190 15.74 49.13 -41.01
C ILE A 190 17.09 49.33 -41.72
N ASP A 191 17.70 48.27 -42.24
CA ASP A 191 18.98 48.35 -42.98
C ASP A 191 18.85 49.31 -44.19
N MET A 192 17.73 49.28 -44.90
CA MET A 192 17.47 50.23 -46.00
C MET A 192 17.33 51.67 -45.53
N LEU A 193 16.72 51.90 -44.36
CA LEU A 193 16.54 53.23 -43.79
C LEU A 193 17.87 53.80 -43.30
N GLU A 194 18.68 52.98 -42.64
CA GLU A 194 20.02 53.35 -42.16
C GLU A 194 20.92 53.82 -43.30
N ASN A 195 20.90 53.10 -44.43
CA ASN A 195 21.60 53.52 -45.65
C ASN A 195 21.11 54.88 -46.18
N LYS A 196 19.82 55.18 -46.09
CA LYS A 196 19.28 56.50 -46.51
C LYS A 196 19.71 57.60 -45.54
N CYS A 197 19.74 57.33 -44.24
CA CYS A 197 20.22 58.26 -43.23
C CYS A 197 21.68 58.63 -43.47
N GLN A 198 22.54 57.64 -43.73
CA GLN A 198 23.96 57.87 -44.03
C GLN A 198 24.14 58.79 -45.25
N ASN A 199 23.41 58.54 -46.34
CA ASN A 199 23.47 59.38 -47.54
C ASN A 199 23.07 60.84 -47.26
N LEU A 200 22.05 61.05 -46.41
CA LEU A 200 21.62 62.40 -46.04
C LEU A 200 22.67 63.09 -45.16
N GLU A 201 23.31 62.36 -44.25
CA GLU A 201 24.39 62.87 -43.40
C GLU A 201 25.61 63.31 -44.23
N ASP A 202 25.96 62.55 -45.27
CA ASP A 202 27.02 62.93 -46.23
C ASP A 202 26.65 64.20 -47.00
N ILE A 203 25.39 64.35 -47.43
CA ILE A 203 24.90 65.55 -48.11
C ILE A 203 24.94 66.77 -47.19
N ILE A 204 24.50 66.62 -45.94
CA ILE A 204 24.56 67.67 -44.92
C ILE A 204 26.01 68.08 -44.68
N SER A 205 26.90 67.12 -44.45
CA SER A 205 28.34 67.36 -44.28
C SER A 205 28.96 68.12 -45.45
N ALA A 206 28.58 67.78 -46.69
CA ALA A 206 29.05 68.48 -47.88
C ALA A 206 28.50 69.92 -47.97
N LYS A 207 27.25 70.15 -47.55
CA LYS A 207 26.65 71.49 -47.49
C LYS A 207 27.30 72.34 -46.41
N ASP A 208 27.54 71.77 -45.24
CA ASP A 208 28.19 72.46 -44.12
C ASP A 208 29.58 72.93 -44.50
N ARG A 209 30.39 72.09 -45.17
CA ARG A 209 31.68 72.49 -45.72
C ARG A 209 31.58 73.65 -46.71
N LYS A 210 30.57 73.65 -47.60
CA LYS A 210 30.34 74.75 -48.54
C LYS A 210 29.95 76.05 -47.84
N ILE A 211 29.12 75.96 -46.80
CA ILE A 211 28.74 77.10 -45.97
C ILE A 211 29.97 77.70 -45.30
N ILE A 212 30.83 76.86 -44.69
CA ILE A 212 32.09 77.30 -44.06
C ILE A 212 32.95 78.07 -45.07
N ILE A 213 33.20 77.50 -46.26
CA ILE A 213 33.99 78.17 -47.31
C ILE A 213 33.39 79.52 -47.71
N LEU A 214 32.06 79.60 -47.86
CA LEU A 214 31.39 80.86 -48.19
C LEU A 214 31.52 81.89 -47.06
N ILE A 215 31.44 81.47 -45.81
CA ILE A 215 31.64 82.34 -44.65
C ILE A 215 33.07 82.87 -44.62
N ASP A 216 34.08 82.00 -44.81
CA ASP A 216 35.50 82.41 -44.87
C ASP A 216 35.75 83.43 -46.00
N GLN A 217 35.10 83.23 -47.15
CA GLN A 217 35.14 84.19 -48.27
C GLN A 217 34.47 85.53 -47.95
N ILE A 218 33.37 85.53 -47.19
CA ILE A 218 32.71 86.76 -46.75
C ILE A 218 33.58 87.49 -45.72
N LEU A 219 34.12 86.78 -44.73
CA LEU A 219 34.98 87.34 -43.68
C LEU A 219 36.25 87.96 -44.28
N SER A 220 36.94 87.26 -45.17
CA SER A 220 38.14 87.79 -45.84
C SER A 220 37.87 89.05 -46.69
N LYS A 221 36.68 89.18 -47.30
CA LYS A 221 36.26 90.42 -47.97
C LYS A 221 35.89 91.54 -47.00
N THR A 222 35.50 91.18 -45.78
CA THR A 222 35.08 92.12 -44.73
C THR A 222 36.29 92.63 -43.93
N GLU A 223 37.37 91.85 -43.76
CA GLU A 223 38.60 92.27 -43.06
C GLU A 223 39.33 93.47 -43.71
N HIS A 224 39.08 93.77 -44.99
CA HIS A 224 39.59 94.97 -45.66
C HIS A 224 38.61 96.16 -45.65
N ASN A 225 37.40 95.97 -45.10
CA ASN A 225 36.40 97.00 -44.91
C ASN A 225 36.13 97.16 -43.42
N ASN A 226 36.80 98.13 -42.79
CA ASN A 226 36.49 98.55 -41.43
C ASN A 226 35.09 99.21 -41.43
N VAL A 227 34.04 98.40 -41.36
CA VAL A 227 32.66 98.88 -41.48
C VAL A 227 31.78 98.05 -40.54
N THR A 228 31.39 98.69 -39.45
CA THR A 228 30.08 98.54 -38.81
C THR A 228 29.04 98.24 -39.89
N ILE A 229 28.67 96.98 -40.09
CA ILE A 229 27.79 96.56 -41.21
C ILE A 229 26.38 97.08 -40.93
N GLU A 230 26.16 98.35 -41.28
CA GLU A 230 24.87 98.89 -41.63
C GLU A 230 24.60 98.48 -43.09
N LEU A 231 23.39 98.00 -43.39
CA LEU A 231 23.01 97.69 -44.78
C LEU A 231 23.10 98.98 -45.61
N GLU A 232 24.01 99.03 -46.58
CA GLU A 232 24.25 100.24 -47.37
C GLU A 232 23.05 100.61 -48.27
N ILE A 233 22.17 99.65 -48.56
CA ILE A 233 20.95 99.87 -49.32
C ILE A 233 19.77 99.25 -48.57
N TYR A 234 18.95 100.11 -47.95
CA TYR A 234 17.61 99.75 -47.49
C TYR A 234 16.62 100.01 -48.62
N SER A 235 15.71 99.08 -48.90
CA SER A 235 14.69 99.30 -49.95
C SER A 235 13.68 100.37 -49.56
N SER A 236 13.57 100.71 -48.26
CA SER A 236 12.79 101.86 -47.79
C SER A 236 13.30 102.41 -46.45
N THR A 237 12.93 103.66 -46.14
CA THR A 237 13.20 104.28 -44.83
C THR A 237 12.51 103.57 -43.67
N HIS A 238 11.44 102.80 -43.95
CA HIS A 238 10.74 101.99 -42.96
C HIS A 238 11.57 100.78 -42.53
N GLU A 239 12.20 100.08 -43.48
CA GLU A 239 13.11 98.96 -43.19
C GLU A 239 14.32 99.38 -42.37
N ARG A 240 14.94 100.53 -42.68
CA ARG A 240 16.05 101.07 -41.88
C ARG A 240 15.64 101.27 -40.42
N LYS A 241 14.48 101.89 -40.17
CA LYS A 241 13.96 102.08 -38.80
C LYS A 241 13.66 100.76 -38.11
N LEU A 242 13.16 99.77 -38.84
CA LEU A 242 12.86 98.44 -38.30
C LEU A 242 14.13 97.65 -37.95
N TRP A 243 15.18 97.78 -38.76
CA TRP A 243 16.49 97.17 -38.50
C TRP A 243 17.15 97.79 -37.26
N VAL A 244 17.21 99.12 -37.18
CA VAL A 244 17.75 99.83 -35.99
C VAL A 244 16.98 99.42 -34.74
N LYS A 245 15.64 99.38 -34.80
CA LYS A 245 14.80 98.95 -33.67
C LYS A 245 15.11 97.51 -33.23
N ARG A 246 15.25 96.57 -34.16
CA ARG A 246 15.59 95.17 -33.86
C ARG A 246 17.00 95.01 -33.28
N CYS A 247 17.97 95.78 -33.76
CA CYS A 247 19.33 95.79 -33.20
C CYS A 247 19.34 96.34 -31.76
N SER A 248 18.62 97.43 -31.48
CA SER A 248 18.48 97.98 -30.13
C SER A 248 17.75 97.02 -29.18
N GLU A 249 16.73 96.32 -29.66
CA GLU A 249 16.01 95.30 -28.88
C GLU A 249 16.90 94.08 -28.57
N SER A 250 17.76 93.68 -29.51
CA SER A 250 18.71 92.57 -29.36
C SER A 250 19.88 92.88 -28.42
N GLU A 251 20.25 94.14 -28.22
CA GLU A 251 21.37 94.55 -27.38
C GLU A 251 21.08 94.34 -25.88
N HIS A 252 19.80 94.22 -25.52
CA HIS A 252 19.32 94.09 -24.14
C HIS A 252 18.73 92.70 -23.82
N ASP A 253 18.59 91.82 -24.80
CA ASP A 253 18.08 90.46 -24.62
C ASP A 253 19.21 89.41 -24.72
N LEU A 254 19.60 88.89 -23.56
CA LEU A 254 20.69 87.92 -23.39
C LEU A 254 20.42 86.58 -24.11
N GLU A 255 19.15 86.23 -24.33
CA GLU A 255 18.75 84.97 -24.96
C GLU A 255 18.83 85.05 -26.49
N MET A 256 18.46 86.19 -27.07
CA MET A 256 18.68 86.49 -28.50
C MET A 256 20.16 86.66 -28.83
N ARG A 257 20.95 87.25 -27.93
CA ARG A 257 22.41 87.36 -28.10
C ARG A 257 23.06 85.98 -28.15
N LYS A 258 22.69 85.05 -27.27
CA LYS A 258 23.15 83.66 -27.33
C LYS A 258 22.75 82.98 -28.63
N LYS A 259 21.51 83.15 -29.11
CA LYS A 259 21.03 82.51 -30.35
C LYS A 259 21.86 82.85 -31.60
N TYR A 260 22.46 84.04 -31.67
CA TYR A 260 23.32 84.47 -32.78
C TYR A 260 24.83 84.36 -32.49
N THR A 261 25.26 84.45 -31.22
CA THR A 261 26.68 84.31 -30.84
C THR A 261 27.11 82.83 -30.77
N PHE A 262 26.19 81.92 -30.43
CA PHE A 262 26.48 80.49 -30.27
C PHE A 262 26.77 79.78 -31.60
N CYS A 263 26.46 80.41 -32.74
CA CYS A 263 26.91 79.92 -34.05
C CYS A 263 28.43 80.08 -34.27
N LEU A 264 29.13 80.91 -33.51
CA LEU A 264 30.58 81.16 -33.70
C LEU A 264 31.48 80.45 -32.68
N THR A 265 30.99 80.09 -31.51
CA THR A 265 31.86 79.66 -30.39
C THR A 265 31.76 78.18 -30.00
N GLN A 266 30.96 77.36 -30.70
CA GLN A 266 30.84 75.92 -30.38
C GLN A 266 31.30 74.97 -31.50
N TRP A 267 32.13 75.44 -32.42
CA TRP A 267 32.73 74.64 -33.50
C TRP A 267 34.27 74.74 -33.54
N PHE A 268 34.89 74.75 -32.36
CA PHE A 268 36.30 74.35 -32.18
C PHE A 268 36.34 73.00 -31.47
#